data_AF-A0A2D8MB38-F1
#
_entry.id   AF-A0A2D8MB38-F1
#
_cell.length_a   1.000
_cell.length_b   1.000
_cell.length_c   1.000
_cell.angle_alpha   90.00
_cell.angle_beta   90.00
_cell.angle_gamma   90.00
#
_symmetry.space_group_name_H-M   'P 1'
#
loop_
_entity.id
_entity.type
_entity.pdbx_description
1 polymer ?
#
loop_
_entity_poly.entity_id
_entity_poly.type
_entity_poly.pdbx_seq_one_letter_code
_entity_poly.pdbx_strand_id
1 'polypeptide(L)'
;MAGYKDPTFEDRAALAQKAREKALKKLANKPVVDEETMAKRKAAQEAREAEAAEKSAAKRAAREQAKAEKAAAAKAAAEAAAVPEPTEAELKAARDAKYAARKARKKR
;
A
#
# COMPACT_ATOMS: atom_id res chain seq x y z
N MET A 1 19.38 -40.92 -31.08
CA MET A 1 19.36 -40.13 -29.83
C MET A 1 17.92 -40.17 -29.31
N ALA A 2 17.65 -40.81 -28.17
CA ALA A 2 16.28 -40.93 -27.67
C ALA A 2 15.78 -39.55 -27.23
N GLY A 3 14.71 -39.06 -27.86
CA GLY A 3 14.09 -37.78 -27.52
C GLY A 3 13.50 -37.80 -26.12
N TYR A 4 13.60 -36.68 -25.41
CA TYR A 4 12.97 -36.48 -24.11
C TYR A 4 11.46 -36.65 -24.22
N LYS A 5 10.85 -37.41 -23.30
CA LYS A 5 9.40 -37.57 -23.19
C LYS A 5 8.92 -36.85 -21.95
N ASP A 6 7.91 -36.00 -22.14
CA ASP A 6 7.26 -35.30 -21.04
C ASP A 6 6.53 -36.30 -20.15
N PRO A 7 6.66 -36.19 -18.81
CA PRO A 7 5.96 -37.06 -17.89
C PRO A 7 4.45 -36.83 -17.99
N THR A 8 3.70 -37.92 -18.02
CA THR A 8 2.23 -37.87 -18.04
C THR A 8 1.68 -37.33 -16.71
N PHE A 9 0.37 -37.06 -16.65
CA PHE A 9 -0.26 -36.63 -15.40
C PHE A 9 -0.07 -37.67 -14.28
N GLU A 10 -0.24 -38.96 -14.60
CA GLU A 10 -0.03 -40.05 -13.65
C GLU A 10 1.41 -40.12 -13.14
N ASP A 11 2.40 -39.92 -14.02
CA ASP A 11 3.81 -39.86 -13.62
C ASP A 11 4.08 -38.70 -12.65
N ARG A 12 3.50 -37.53 -12.93
CA ARG A 12 3.60 -36.36 -12.05
C ARG A 12 2.91 -36.57 -10.71
N ALA A 13 1.73 -37.20 -10.69
CA ALA A 13 1.01 -37.54 -9.47
C ALA A 13 1.80 -38.53 -8.62
N ALA A 14 2.36 -39.58 -9.22
CA ALA A 14 3.20 -40.56 -8.54
C ALA A 14 4.48 -39.94 -7.96
N LEU A 15 5.12 -39.03 -8.68
CA LEU A 15 6.27 -38.27 -8.19
C LEU A 15 5.91 -37.37 -7.00
N ALA A 16 4.76 -36.69 -7.05
CA ALA A 16 4.28 -35.85 -5.97
C ALA A 16 4.01 -36.67 -4.68
N GLN A 17 3.39 -37.85 -4.81
CA GLN A 17 3.16 -38.73 -3.65
C GLN A 17 4.48 -39.24 -3.06
N LYS A 18 5.41 -39.70 -3.91
CA LYS A 18 6.77 -40.09 -3.47
C LYS A 18 7.50 -38.94 -2.78
N ALA A 19 7.35 -37.71 -3.26
CA ALA A 19 7.97 -36.53 -2.64
C ALA A 19 7.36 -36.25 -1.26
N ARG A 20 6.02 -36.33 -1.13
CA ARG A 20 5.32 -36.18 0.15
C ARG A 20 5.75 -37.24 1.15
N GLU A 21 5.76 -38.51 0.77
CA GLU A 21 6.23 -39.60 1.63
C GLU A 21 7.68 -39.41 2.08
N LYS A 22 8.57 -39.01 1.16
CA LYS A 22 9.97 -38.70 1.50
C LYS A 22 10.06 -37.53 2.47
N ALA A 23 9.26 -36.48 2.29
CA ALA A 23 9.23 -35.33 3.19
C ALA A 23 8.72 -35.72 4.59
N LEU A 24 7.65 -36.51 4.66
CA LEU A 24 7.11 -37.02 5.93
C LEU A 24 8.10 -37.93 6.65
N LYS A 25 8.78 -38.84 5.93
CA LYS A 25 9.85 -39.68 6.50
C LYS A 25 11.01 -38.84 7.03
N LYS A 26 11.43 -37.81 6.29
CA LYS A 26 12.48 -36.87 6.73
C LYS A 26 12.06 -36.06 7.96
N LEU A 27 10.78 -35.68 8.05
CA LEU A 27 10.25 -34.95 9.19
C LEU A 27 10.14 -35.86 10.44
N ALA A 28 9.66 -37.09 10.27
CA ALA A 28 9.57 -38.08 11.34
C ALA A 28 10.95 -38.48 11.87
N ASN A 29 11.95 -38.62 10.98
CA ASN A 29 13.33 -38.92 11.34
C ASN A 29 14.13 -37.67 11.75
N LYS A 30 13.52 -36.48 11.76
CA LYS A 30 14.22 -35.27 12.15
C LYS A 30 14.47 -35.34 13.66
N PRO A 31 15.74 -35.25 14.12
CA PRO A 31 16.02 -35.25 15.54
C PRO A 31 15.32 -34.07 16.19
N VAL A 32 14.75 -34.30 17.37
CA VAL A 32 14.17 -33.23 18.19
C VAL A 32 15.26 -32.19 18.40
N VAL A 33 14.92 -30.95 18.07
CA VAL A 33 15.85 -29.83 18.18
C VAL A 33 16.16 -29.64 19.65
N ASP A 34 17.44 -29.71 20.01
CA ASP A 34 17.92 -29.64 21.39
C ASP A 34 17.40 -28.38 22.11
N GLU A 35 17.08 -28.51 23.39
CA GLU A 35 16.40 -27.48 24.18
C GLU A 35 17.22 -26.19 24.25
N GLU A 36 18.55 -26.30 24.31
CA GLU A 36 19.45 -25.14 24.27
C GLU A 36 19.36 -24.37 22.95
N THR A 37 19.24 -25.08 21.83
CA THR A 37 19.13 -24.45 20.51
C THR A 37 17.77 -23.79 20.30
N MET A 38 16.71 -24.35 20.88
CA MET A 38 15.39 -23.71 20.92
C MET A 38 15.41 -22.44 21.80
N ALA A 39 16.06 -22.50 22.97
CA ALA A 39 16.22 -21.33 23.83
C ALA A 39 17.02 -20.21 23.14
N LYS A 40 18.14 -20.54 22.47
CA LYS A 40 18.92 -19.57 21.68
C LYS A 40 18.10 -18.93 20.56
N ARG A 41 17.24 -19.71 19.89
CA ARG A 41 16.35 -19.18 18.84
C ARG A 41 15.27 -18.26 19.39
N LYS A 42 14.67 -18.61 20.53
CA LYS A 42 13.68 -17.75 21.21
C LYS A 42 14.31 -16.44 21.64
N ALA A 43 15.47 -16.47 22.30
CA ALA A 43 16.19 -15.25 22.70
C ALA A 43 16.55 -14.37 21.48
N ALA A 44 16.97 -14.98 20.36
CA ALA A 44 17.25 -14.25 19.13
C ALA A 44 15.98 -13.67 18.47
N GLN A 45 14.83 -14.33 18.62
CA GLN A 45 13.54 -13.80 18.16
C GLN A 45 13.09 -12.62 19.02
N GLU A 46 13.15 -12.76 20.34
CA GLU A 46 12.80 -11.70 21.30
C GLU A 46 13.66 -10.44 21.08
N ALA A 47 14.97 -10.60 20.86
CA ALA A 47 15.86 -9.47 20.54
C ALA A 47 15.46 -8.76 19.24
N ARG A 48 15.11 -9.53 18.19
CA ARG A 48 14.66 -8.96 16.91
C ARG A 48 13.30 -8.26 17.03
N GLU A 49 12.39 -8.81 17.84
CA GLU A 49 11.09 -8.24 18.09
C GLU A 49 11.20 -6.92 18.86
N ALA A 50 12.09 -6.86 19.86
CA ALA A 50 12.39 -5.61 20.58
C ALA A 50 12.95 -4.53 19.62
N GLU A 51 13.95 -4.86 18.81
CA GLU A 51 14.48 -3.92 17.82
C GLU A 51 13.43 -3.48 16.78
N ALA A 52 12.59 -4.42 16.33
CA ALA A 52 11.54 -4.12 15.37
C ALA A 52 10.47 -3.21 15.99
N ALA A 53 10.12 -3.41 17.26
CA ALA A 53 9.18 -2.56 17.98
C ALA A 53 9.71 -1.12 18.07
N GLU A 54 10.96 -0.92 18.46
CA GLU A 54 11.60 0.40 18.52
C GLU A 54 11.64 1.10 17.15
N LYS A 55 12.10 0.38 16.11
CA LYS A 55 12.13 0.90 14.74
C LYS A 55 10.73 1.24 14.22
N SER A 56 9.73 0.46 14.61
CA SER A 56 8.33 0.70 14.22
C SER A 56 7.76 1.95 14.89
N ALA A 57 8.08 2.20 16.17
CA ALA A 57 7.63 3.37 16.90
C ALA A 57 8.19 4.67 16.29
N ALA A 58 9.51 4.70 16.00
CA ALA A 58 10.15 5.82 15.33
C ALA A 58 9.54 6.10 13.95
N LYS A 59 9.26 5.04 13.17
CA LYS A 59 8.64 5.17 11.85
C LYS A 59 7.19 5.65 11.91
N ARG A 60 6.44 5.31 12.96
CA ARG A 60 5.06 5.80 13.17
C ARG A 60 5.08 7.30 13.47
N ALA A 61 5.94 7.75 14.38
CA ALA A 61 6.08 9.17 14.70
C ALA A 61 6.46 10.01 13.46
N ALA A 62 7.44 9.56 12.68
CA ALA A 62 7.83 10.26 11.44
C ALA A 62 6.70 10.32 10.40
N ARG A 63 5.89 9.26 10.29
CA ARG A 63 4.73 9.23 9.38
C ARG A 63 3.61 10.15 9.84
N GLU A 64 3.39 10.29 11.13
CA GLU A 64 2.37 11.19 11.68
C GLU A 64 2.77 12.64 11.46
N GLN A 65 4.03 13.00 11.69
CA GLN A 65 4.55 14.34 11.37
C GLN A 65 4.42 14.66 9.88
N ALA A 66 4.86 13.75 8.99
CA ALA A 66 4.74 13.95 7.55
C ALA A 66 3.29 14.06 7.07
N LYS A 67 2.35 13.36 7.72
CA LYS A 67 0.91 13.50 7.42
C LYS A 67 0.37 14.85 7.89
N ALA A 68 0.75 15.31 9.08
CA ALA A 68 0.33 16.60 9.61
C ALA A 68 0.84 17.75 8.73
N GLU A 69 2.11 17.71 8.32
CA GLU A 69 2.70 18.70 7.41
C GLU A 69 2.00 18.71 6.04
N LYS A 70 1.75 17.54 5.45
CA LYS A 70 1.01 17.44 4.19
C LYS A 70 -0.42 17.95 4.31
N ALA A 71 -1.09 17.66 5.42
CA ALA A 71 -2.45 18.17 5.66
C ALA A 71 -2.46 19.70 5.82
N ALA A 72 -1.47 20.27 6.52
CA ALA A 72 -1.33 21.72 6.66
C ALA A 72 -1.02 22.39 5.31
N ALA A 73 -0.11 21.83 4.52
CA ALA A 73 0.22 22.33 3.19
C ALA A 73 -0.99 22.25 2.23
N ALA A 74 -1.76 21.15 2.29
CA ALA A 74 -2.96 21.00 1.48
C ALA A 74 -4.05 22.02 1.86
N LYS A 75 -4.24 22.30 3.15
CA LYS A 75 -5.17 23.34 3.62
C LYS A 75 -4.73 24.73 3.17
N ALA A 76 -3.47 25.07 3.34
CA ALA A 76 -2.94 26.36 2.89
C ALA A 76 -3.06 26.54 1.37
N ALA A 77 -2.83 25.49 0.59
CA ALA A 77 -3.03 25.51 -0.85
C ALA A 77 -4.52 25.66 -1.23
N ALA A 78 -5.43 25.01 -0.50
CA ALA A 78 -6.86 25.15 -0.73
C ALA A 78 -7.38 26.55 -0.38
N GLU A 79 -6.87 27.15 0.70
CA GLU A 79 -7.20 28.54 1.09
C GLU A 79 -6.63 29.56 0.09
N ALA A 80 -5.41 29.34 -0.42
CA ALA A 80 -4.82 30.19 -1.45
C ALA A 80 -5.51 30.05 -2.82
N ALA A 81 -6.06 28.87 -3.12
CA ALA A 81 -6.82 28.60 -4.34
C ALA A 81 -8.30 28.96 -4.23
N ALA A 82 -8.79 29.33 -3.05
CA ALA A 82 -10.15 29.80 -2.86
C ALA A 82 -10.32 31.15 -3.56
N VAL A 83 -10.84 31.12 -4.79
CA VAL A 83 -11.22 32.33 -5.51
C VAL A 83 -12.38 32.98 -4.74
N PRO A 84 -12.27 34.27 -4.35
CA PRO A 84 -13.35 34.94 -3.65
C PRO A 84 -14.61 34.89 -4.50
N GLU A 85 -15.74 34.55 -3.88
CA GLU A 85 -17.02 34.56 -4.59
C GLU A 85 -17.27 35.98 -5.13
N PRO A 86 -17.66 36.11 -6.42
CA PRO A 86 -17.91 37.41 -7.01
C PRO A 86 -19.03 38.11 -6.24
N THR A 87 -18.77 39.36 -5.89
CA THR A 87 -19.71 40.18 -5.12
C THR A 87 -21.00 40.41 -5.90
N GLU A 88 -22.10 40.69 -5.19
CA GLU A 88 -23.40 40.95 -5.84
C GLU A 88 -23.35 42.09 -6.87
N ALA A 89 -22.46 43.07 -6.65
CA ALA A 89 -22.20 44.17 -7.55
C ALA A 89 -21.58 43.70 -8.88
N GLU A 90 -20.60 42.80 -8.85
CA GLU A 90 -19.97 42.22 -10.04
C GLU A 90 -20.94 41.32 -10.81
N LEU A 91 -21.76 40.54 -10.09
CA LEU A 91 -22.82 39.73 -10.69
C LEU A 91 -23.89 40.58 -11.37
N LYS A 92 -24.24 41.73 -10.79
CA LYS A 92 -25.18 42.69 -11.40
C LYS A 92 -24.57 43.34 -12.63
N ALA A 93 -23.32 43.79 -12.56
CA ALA A 93 -22.60 44.36 -13.70
C ALA A 93 -22.50 43.35 -14.87
N ALA A 94 -22.21 42.08 -14.59
CA ALA A 94 -22.19 41.02 -15.59
C ALA A 94 -23.57 40.78 -16.23
N ARG A 95 -24.65 40.83 -15.42
CA ARG A 95 -26.04 40.73 -15.90
C ARG A 95 -26.41 41.90 -16.81
N ASP A 96 -26.08 43.12 -16.41
CA ASP A 96 -26.39 44.34 -17.15
C ASP A 96 -25.61 44.38 -18.48
N ALA A 97 -24.34 43.99 -18.48
CA ALA A 97 -23.54 43.84 -19.70
C ALA A 97 -24.13 42.80 -20.66
N LYS A 98 -24.59 41.66 -20.13
CA LYS A 98 -25.25 40.60 -20.92
C LYS A 98 -26.60 41.08 -21.47
N TYR A 99 -27.36 41.83 -20.68
CA TYR A 99 -28.63 42.40 -21.11
C TYR A 99 -28.43 43.45 -22.21
N ALA A 100 -27.46 44.35 -22.05
CA ALA A 100 -27.07 45.34 -23.05
C ALA A 100 -26.63 44.67 -24.36
N ALA A 101 -25.77 43.64 -24.29
CA ALA A 101 -25.35 42.88 -25.47
C ALA A 101 -26.53 42.19 -26.18
N ARG A 102 -27.46 41.61 -25.41
CA ARG A 102 -28.69 41.03 -25.98
C ARG A 102 -29.57 42.09 -26.64
N LYS A 103 -29.75 43.25 -26.00
CA LYS A 103 -30.51 44.39 -26.55
C LYS A 103 -29.87 44.89 -27.85
N ALA A 104 -28.55 45.03 -27.89
CA ALA A 104 -27.81 45.45 -29.09
C ALA A 104 -27.97 44.44 -30.25
N ARG A 105 -27.96 43.13 -29.95
CA ARG A 105 -28.24 42.07 -30.95
C ARG A 105 -29.69 42.04 -31.44
N LYS A 106 -30.65 42.49 -30.63
CA LYS A 106 -32.08 42.52 -30.99
C LYS A 106 -32.47 43.82 -31.71
N LYS A 107 -31.66 44.88 -31.57
CA LYS A 107 -31.86 46.18 -32.21
C LYS A 107 -31.15 46.26 -33.58
N ARG A 108 -30.09 45.47 -33.77
CA ARG A 108 -29.65 45.04 -35.10
C ARG A 108 -30.64 44.05 -35.68
#